data_AF-A0A7W0L2G4-F1
#
_entry.id   AF-A0A7W0L2G4-F1
#
_cell.length_a   1.000
_cell.length_b   1.000
_cell.length_c   1.000
_cell.angle_alpha   90.00
_cell.angle_beta   90.00
_cell.angle_gamma   90.00
#
_symmetry.space_group_name_H-M   'P 1'
#
loop_
_entity.id
_entity.type
_entity.pdbx_description
1 polymer ?
#
loop_
_entity_poly.entity_id
_entity_poly.type
_entity_poly.pdbx_seq_one_letter_code
_entity_poly.pdbx_strand_id
1 'polypeptide(L)' 'MQARLLMLEDVAAYLSVSVPQVYALVRSGDLPGIKLGGRGVWRVDREQLEAYIQRLQNETDTWTKEHPLNPP' A
#
# COMPACT_ATOMS: atom_id res chain seq x y z
N MET A 1 4.54 -21.12 6.00
CA MET A 1 3.51 -20.17 6.45
C MET A 1 4.02 -18.76 6.17
N GLN A 2 3.26 -17.91 5.49
CA GLN A 2 3.63 -16.51 5.28
C GLN A 2 3.20 -15.67 6.49
N ALA A 3 3.98 -14.66 6.86
CA ALA A 3 3.62 -13.75 7.95
C ALA A 3 2.38 -12.92 7.55
N ARG A 4 1.41 -12.83 8.45
CA ARG A 4 0.18 -12.04 8.28
C ARG A 4 0.46 -10.54 8.41
N LEU A 5 1.31 -10.16 9.36
CA LEU A 5 1.70 -8.78 9.63
C LEU A 5 3.12 -8.51 9.10
N LEU A 6 3.23 -7.55 8.19
CA LEU A 6 4.47 -7.17 7.51
C LEU A 6 5.11 -5.96 8.18
N MET A 7 6.45 -5.90 8.17
CA MET A 7 7.17 -4.69 8.54
C MET A 7 7.10 -3.66 7.41
N LEU A 8 7.35 -2.37 7.70
CA LEU A 8 7.31 -1.34 6.65
C LEU A 8 8.39 -1.60 5.58
N GLU A 9 9.51 -2.20 5.96
CA GLU A 9 10.58 -2.65 5.10
C GLU A 9 10.11 -3.71 4.10
N ASP A 10 9.36 -4.72 4.57
CA ASP A 10 8.82 -5.77 3.73
C ASP A 10 7.77 -5.22 2.74
N VAL A 11 6.92 -4.30 3.21
CA VAL A 11 5.92 -3.63 2.37
C VAL A 11 6.58 -2.76 1.32
N ALA A 12 7.64 -2.03 1.70
CA ALA A 12 8.40 -1.19 0.77
C ALA A 12 9.06 -2.03 -0.32
N ALA A 13 9.66 -3.16 0.04
CA ALA A 13 10.20 -4.12 -0.92
C ALA A 13 9.10 -4.69 -1.83
N TYR A 14 7.94 -5.04 -1.27
CA TYR A 14 6.81 -5.60 -2.03
C TYR A 14 6.27 -4.62 -3.08
N LEU A 15 6.10 -3.36 -2.69
CA LEU A 15 5.60 -2.30 -3.57
C LEU A 15 6.70 -1.67 -4.43
N SER A 16 7.96 -2.08 -4.26
CA SER A 16 9.13 -1.48 -4.92
C SER A 16 9.24 0.04 -4.71
N VAL A 17 9.00 0.49 -3.48
CA VAL A 17 9.08 1.90 -3.05
C VAL A 17 10.01 2.08 -1.84
N SER A 18 10.21 3.33 -1.41
CA SER A 18 11.01 3.62 -0.22
C SER A 18 10.23 3.40 1.09
N VAL A 19 10.91 3.00 2.17
CA VAL A 19 10.29 2.86 3.50
C VAL A 19 9.64 4.17 4.00
N PRO A 20 10.24 5.37 3.82
CA PRO A 20 9.58 6.63 4.16
C PRO A 20 8.25 6.85 3.43
N GLN A 21 8.14 6.40 2.16
CA GLN A 21 6.90 6.48 1.40
C GLN A 21 5.82 5.58 2.02
N VAL A 22 6.16 4.34 2.37
CA VAL A 22 5.21 3.44 3.08
C VAL A 22 4.81 4.01 4.43
N TYR A 23 5.77 4.57 5.19
CA TYR A 23 5.48 5.23 6.45
C TYR A 23 4.48 6.38 6.29
N ALA A 24 4.64 7.21 5.24
CA ALA A 24 3.70 8.30 4.96
C ALA A 24 2.29 7.77 4.68
N LEU A 25 2.14 6.71 3.88
CA LEU A 25 0.85 6.07 3.58
C LEU A 25 0.16 5.51 4.84
N VAL A 26 0.93 4.87 5.72
CA VAL A 26 0.38 4.33 6.97
C VAL A 26 0.05 5.45 7.96
N ARG A 27 0.84 6.54 7.95
CA ARG A 27 0.64 7.69 8.83
C ARG A 27 -0.54 8.56 8.40
N SER A 28 -0.82 8.67 7.10
CA SER A 28 -2.00 9.33 6.54
C SER A 28 -3.26 8.49 6.68
N GLY A 29 -3.11 7.16 6.72
CA GLY A 29 -4.21 6.19 6.77
C GLY A 29 -4.61 5.64 5.41
N ASP A 30 -3.96 6.07 4.32
CA ASP A 30 -4.22 5.59 2.96
C ASP A 30 -3.93 4.09 2.83
N LEU A 31 -2.86 3.64 3.51
CA LEU A 31 -2.56 2.22 3.72
C LEU A 31 -2.89 1.84 5.17
N PRO A 32 -3.92 1.01 5.44
CA PRO A 32 -4.27 0.62 6.79
C PRO A 32 -3.12 -0.13 7.48
N GLY A 33 -2.61 0.45 8.57
CA GLY A 33 -1.57 -0.15 9.40
C GLY A 33 -1.91 -0.10 10.88
N ILE A 34 -1.34 -1.03 11.63
CA ILE A 34 -1.48 -1.15 13.08
C ILE A 34 -0.22 -0.61 13.73
N LYS A 35 -0.38 0.37 14.64
CA LYS A 35 0.72 0.87 15.48
C LYS A 35 0.79 0.03 16.76
N LEU A 36 1.88 -0.72 16.92
CA LEU A 36 2.09 -1.60 18.08
C LEU A 36 2.89 -0.87 19.17
N GLY A 37 2.23 -0.60 20.29
CA GLY A 37 2.83 -0.05 21.51
C GLY A 37 3.34 1.40 21.38
N GLY A 38 3.98 1.89 22.45
CA GLY A 38 4.47 3.27 22.55
C GLY A 38 5.75 3.57 21.76
N ARG A 39 6.43 2.55 21.21
CA ARG A 39 7.72 2.69 20.49
C ARG A 39 7.59 3.02 19.00
N GLY A 40 6.38 3.22 18.50
CA GLY A 40 6.17 3.66 17.11
C GLY A 40 6.39 2.58 16.05
N VAL A 41 6.32 1.30 16.42
CA VAL A 41 6.40 0.19 15.46
C VAL A 41 5.10 0.09 14.68
N TRP A 42 5.19 0.06 13.35
CA TRP A 42 4.05 -0.15 12.48
C TRP A 42 4.09 -1.54 11.85
N ARG A 43 2.90 -2.11 11.65
CA ARG A 43 2.68 -3.35 10.91
C ARG A 43 1.54 -3.17 9.93
N VAL A 44 1.66 -3.77 8.76
CA VAL A 44 0.61 -3.78 7.75
C VAL A 44 0.12 -5.22 7.63
N ASP A 45 -1.20 -5.42 7.70
CA ASP A 45 -1.77 -6.74 7.40
C ASP A 45 -1.69 -7.00 5.89
N ARG A 46 -1.27 -8.21 5.51
CA ARG A 46 -1.14 -8.60 4.10
C ARG A 46 -2.44 -8.42 3.31
N GLU A 47 -3.59 -8.78 3.89
CA GLU A 47 -4.89 -8.63 3.22
C GLU A 47 -5.20 -7.16 2.96
N GLN A 48 -4.81 -6.27 3.88
CA GLN A 48 -4.98 -4.82 3.71
C GLN A 48 -4.03 -4.24 2.65
N LEU A 49 -2.80 -4.77 2.54
CA LEU A 49 -1.87 -4.42 1.47
C LEU A 49 -2.42 -4.86 0.10
N GLU A 50 -2.94 -6.08 0.00
CA GLU A 50 -3.56 -6.59 -1.22
C GLU A 50 -4.78 -5.76 -1.62
N ALA A 51 -5.65 -5.42 -0.66
CA ALA A 51 -6.79 -4.54 -0.90
C ALA A 51 -6.34 -3.14 -1.34
N TYR A 52 -5.28 -2.58 -0.77
CA TYR A 52 -4.70 -1.30 -1.20
C TYR A 52 -4.25 -1.34 -2.67
N ILE A 53 -3.54 -2.40 -3.08
CA ILE A 53 -3.11 -2.59 -4.46
C ILE A 53 -4.31 -2.68 -5.41
N GLN A 54 -5.35 -3.43 -5.02
CA GLN A 54 -6.58 -3.53 -5.83
C GLN A 54 -7.25 -2.17 -6.03
N ARG A 55 -7.30 -1.31 -5.00
CA ARG A 55 -7.82 0.06 -5.16
C ARG A 55 -6.99 0.86 -6.17
N LEU A 56 -5.66 0.84 -6.06
CA LEU A 56 -4.77 1.54 -6.99
C LEU A 56 -4.93 1.04 -8.44
N GLN A 57 -5.11 -0.26 -8.63
CA GLN A 57 -5.39 -0.84 -9.94
C GLN A 57 -6.70 -0.33 -10.51
N ASN A 58 -7.77 -0.29 -9.72
CA ASN A 58 -9.07 0.23 -10.15
C ASN A 58 -8.99 1.73 -10.48
N GLU A 59 -8.31 2.52 -9.66
CA GLU A 59 -8.08 3.95 -9.93
C GLU A 59 -7.31 4.16 -11.24
N THR A 60 -6.26 3.35 -11.46
CA THR A 60 -5.46 3.40 -12.69
C THR A 60 -6.26 2.97 -13.91
N ASP A 61 -7.10 1.93 -13.80
CA ASP A 61 -7.99 1.45 -14.87
C ASP A 61 -9.02 2.51 -15.26
N THR A 62 -9.68 3.14 -14.27
CA THR A 62 -10.59 4.27 -14.52
C THR A 62 -9.87 5.40 -15.23
N TRP A 63 -8.71 5.82 -14.73
CA TRP A 63 -7.94 6.92 -15.34
C TRP A 63 -7.53 6.59 -16.78
N THR A 64 -7.11 5.35 -17.04
CA THR A 64 -6.68 4.89 -18.37
C THR A 64 -7.84 4.89 -19.36
N LYS A 65 -9.04 4.49 -18.93
CA LYS A 65 -10.26 4.54 -19.76
C LYS A 65 -10.68 5.96 -20.12
N GLU A 66 -10.49 6.90 -19.19
CA GLU A 66 -10.75 8.33 -19.41
C GLU A 66 -9.70 9.00 -20.31
N HIS A 67 -8.47 8.47 -20.34
CA HIS A 67 -7.33 9.01 -21.09
C HIS A 67 -6.74 7.97 -22.05
N PRO A 68 -7.49 7.51 -23.08
CA PRO A 68 -6.99 6.51 -24.01
C PRO A 68 -5.82 7.08 -24.82
N LEU A 69 -4.72 6.33 -24.90
CA LEU A 69 -3.55 6.72 -25.69
C LEU A 69 -3.87 6.90 -27.18
N ASN A 70 -4.83 6.13 -27.70
CA ASN A 70 -5.38 6.26 -29.05
C ASN A 70 -6.90 6.45 -28.95
N PRO A 71 -7.40 7.69 -28.95
CA PRO A 71 -8.83 7.95 -29.05
C PRO A 71 -9.37 7.54 -30.44
N PRO A 72 -10.67 7.20 -30.55
CA PRO A 72 -11.30 6.83 -31.82
C PRO A 72 -11.33 7.96 -32.85
#